data_AF-A0A925ULV3-F1
#
_entry.id   AF-A0A925ULV3-F1
#
_cell.length_a   1.000
_cell.length_b   1.000
_cell.length_c   1.000
_cell.angle_alpha   90.00
_cell.angle_beta   90.00
_cell.angle_gamma   90.00
#
_symmetry.space_group_name_H-M   'P 1'
#
loop_
_entity.id
_entity.type
_entity.pdbx_description
1 polymer ?
#
loop_
_entity_poly.entity_id
_entity_poly.type
_entity_poly.pdbx_seq_one_letter_code
_entity_poly.pdbx_strand_id
1 'polypeptide(L)'
;MSKYPCGLVEDLIPLYIEDDVSIESKGIVEEHLKDCINCISLVKEYYNYELKLNEFIDDLPQANTFKKWMKRLKIWGSITIIAMILGAMAIGVLGYKIGEKPKSDLLTLNTIVKTFEKRGLPLKKDTSKSPDNFLLSGVKPVIYSIGKNKDTLLVYTFKSFVEREDIVNTTNFNNPYSLQEIGYNAKNTFLVYMPSQISNTETEMKSILETKGLISNIVFKYFNDGKQIIYKGESTSWTGTFTLKYYEHWWKDETGLLTYESYNDPYQVINYKISDKESVGPIDFEYKTTVSGGTMTDLELNKEGSLNISMGSGNGAMPRENDDINFTIKWNGKEEKIVLKAQ
;
A
#
# COMPACT_ATOMS: atom_id res chain seq x y z
N MET A 1 -9.88 -17.03 32.33
CA MET A 1 -10.89 -17.15 31.25
C MET A 1 -11.53 -15.79 31.13
N SER A 2 -11.34 -15.10 30.00
CA SER A 2 -11.79 -13.71 29.89
C SER A 2 -13.32 -13.62 29.84
N LYS A 3 -13.86 -12.52 30.35
CA LYS A 3 -15.30 -12.26 30.49
C LYS A 3 -16.04 -12.07 29.15
N TYR A 4 -15.33 -11.72 28.09
CA TYR A 4 -15.89 -11.40 26.77
C TYR A 4 -15.28 -12.29 25.67
N PRO A 5 -16.04 -12.66 24.61
CA PRO A 5 -15.54 -13.52 23.55
C PRO A 5 -14.50 -12.78 22.68
N CYS A 6 -13.46 -13.50 22.22
CA CYS A 6 -12.39 -12.92 21.41
C CYS A 6 -12.92 -12.22 20.15
N GLY A 7 -13.89 -12.80 19.44
CA GLY A 7 -14.44 -12.16 18.22
C GLY A 7 -14.98 -10.75 18.44
N LEU A 8 -15.65 -10.49 19.57
CA LEU A 8 -16.13 -9.15 19.92
C LEU A 8 -14.97 -8.18 20.16
N VAL A 9 -13.88 -8.65 20.78
CA VAL A 9 -12.71 -7.83 21.10
C VAL A 9 -11.85 -7.62 19.86
N GLU A 10 -11.71 -8.62 19.00
CA GLU A 10 -11.04 -8.55 17.70
C GLU A 10 -11.70 -7.51 16.78
N ASP A 11 -13.03 -7.44 16.77
CA ASP A 11 -13.77 -6.41 16.02
C ASP A 11 -13.54 -4.98 16.56
N LEU A 12 -13.28 -4.86 17.88
CA LEU A 12 -13.02 -3.58 18.53
C LEU A 12 -11.55 -3.16 18.48
N ILE A 13 -10.61 -4.09 18.26
CA ILE A 13 -9.17 -3.82 18.28
C ILE A 13 -8.73 -2.73 17.27
N PRO A 14 -9.21 -2.71 16.00
CA PRO A 14 -8.84 -1.65 15.06
C PRO A 14 -9.21 -0.26 15.59
N LEU A 15 -10.46 -0.11 16.05
CA LEU A 15 -10.95 1.15 16.62
C LEU A 15 -10.25 1.48 17.94
N TYR A 16 -9.94 0.47 18.77
CA TYR A 16 -9.21 0.65 20.03
C TYR A 16 -7.77 1.14 19.82
N ILE A 17 -7.11 0.69 18.76
CA ILE A 17 -5.76 1.15 18.40
C ILE A 17 -5.80 2.58 17.86
N GLU A 18 -6.89 2.94 17.17
CA GLU A 18 -7.15 4.29 16.67
C GLU A 18 -7.78 5.23 17.74
N ASP A 19 -7.92 4.73 18.98
CA ASP A 19 -8.63 5.36 20.11
C ASP A 19 -10.07 5.86 19.80
N ASP A 20 -10.70 5.29 18.77
CA ASP A 20 -12.06 5.58 18.30
C ASP A 20 -13.11 4.63 18.91
N VAL A 21 -12.95 4.34 20.21
CA VAL A 21 -13.88 3.51 20.98
C VAL A 21 -14.43 4.27 22.18
N SER A 22 -15.68 4.00 22.55
CA SER A 22 -16.25 4.54 23.78
C SER A 22 -15.47 4.07 25.02
N ILE A 23 -15.53 4.84 26.12
CA ILE A 23 -14.88 4.48 27.40
C ILE A 23 -15.29 3.07 27.87
N GLU A 24 -16.56 2.71 27.65
CA GLU A 24 -17.10 1.39 28.00
C GLU A 24 -16.48 0.28 27.14
N SER A 25 -16.37 0.50 25.83
CA SER A 25 -15.73 -0.42 24.88
C SER A 25 -14.21 -0.54 25.11
N LYS A 26 -13.54 0.57 25.45
CA LYS A 26 -12.12 0.60 25.83
C LYS A 26 -11.86 -0.27 27.06
N GLY A 27 -12.70 -0.13 28.09
CA GLY A 27 -12.62 -0.96 29.30
C GLY A 27 -12.82 -2.46 29.01
N ILE A 28 -13.70 -2.81 28.07
CA ILE A 28 -13.92 -4.20 27.62
C ILE A 28 -12.66 -4.77 26.95
N VAL A 29 -12.04 -4.00 26.05
CA VAL A 29 -10.81 -4.42 25.34
C VAL A 29 -9.66 -4.55 26.34
N GLU A 30 -9.40 -3.55 27.18
CA GLU A 30 -8.33 -3.58 28.18
C GLU A 30 -8.48 -4.71 29.21
N GLU A 31 -9.70 -4.98 29.68
CA GLU A 31 -9.98 -6.10 30.59
C GLU A 31 -9.67 -7.43 29.92
N HIS A 32 -10.03 -7.60 28.64
CA HIS A 32 -9.76 -8.81 27.87
C HIS A 32 -8.26 -8.99 27.56
N LEU A 33 -7.56 -7.90 27.26
CA LEU A 33 -6.12 -7.88 26.97
C LEU A 33 -5.23 -8.23 28.18
N LYS A 34 -5.76 -8.28 29.41
CA LYS A 34 -4.98 -8.74 30.57
C LYS A 34 -4.65 -10.23 30.50
N ASP A 35 -5.57 -11.03 29.94
CA ASP A 35 -5.51 -12.50 30.03
C ASP A 35 -5.57 -13.20 28.66
N CYS A 36 -5.85 -12.48 27.56
CA CYS A 36 -5.99 -13.08 26.23
C CYS A 36 -4.77 -12.84 25.34
N ILE A 37 -3.91 -13.85 25.25
CA ILE A 37 -2.67 -13.83 24.45
C ILE A 37 -2.94 -13.55 22.96
N ASN A 38 -4.04 -14.07 22.41
CA ASN A 38 -4.39 -13.88 20.99
C ASN A 38 -4.69 -12.41 20.68
N CYS A 39 -5.54 -11.76 21.48
CA CYS A 39 -5.89 -10.35 21.31
C CYS A 39 -4.70 -9.42 21.61
N ILE A 40 -3.85 -9.74 22.59
CA ILE A 40 -2.58 -9.02 22.83
C ILE A 40 -1.66 -9.10 21.60
N SER A 41 -1.58 -10.28 20.98
CA SER A 41 -0.74 -10.50 19.80
C SER A 41 -1.27 -9.75 18.58
N LEU A 42 -2.60 -9.70 18.41
CA LEU A 42 -3.24 -8.91 17.35
C LEU A 42 -2.95 -7.40 17.53
N VAL A 43 -3.04 -6.88 18.77
CA VAL A 43 -2.66 -5.48 19.04
C VAL A 43 -1.18 -5.21 18.72
N LYS A 44 -0.28 -6.12 19.11
CA LYS A 44 1.15 -6.02 18.79
C LYS A 44 1.44 -6.13 17.28
N GLU A 45 0.62 -6.87 16.53
CA GLU A 45 0.73 -7.00 15.08
C GLU A 45 0.54 -5.66 14.37
N TYR A 46 -0.45 -4.87 14.79
CA TYR A 46 -0.67 -3.51 14.28
C TYR A 46 0.58 -2.62 14.48
N TYR A 47 1.14 -2.59 15.68
CA TYR A 47 2.35 -1.80 15.96
C TYR A 47 3.60 -2.30 15.20
N ASN A 48 3.75 -3.62 15.02
CA ASN A 48 4.88 -4.20 14.29
C ASN A 48 4.77 -4.04 12.76
N TYR A 49 3.55 -3.98 12.22
CA TYR A 49 3.32 -3.69 10.81
C TYR A 49 3.82 -2.29 10.45
N GLU A 50 3.56 -1.28 11.28
CA GLU A 50 4.10 0.07 11.11
C GLU A 50 5.64 0.08 11.13
N LEU A 51 6.26 -0.66 12.05
CA LEU A 51 7.72 -0.75 12.18
C LEU A 51 8.38 -1.41 10.95
N LYS A 52 7.80 -2.50 10.42
CA LYS A 52 8.33 -3.16 9.22
C LYS A 52 8.12 -2.33 7.96
N LEU A 53 7.03 -1.59 7.86
CA LEU A 53 6.76 -0.71 6.71
C LEU A 53 7.84 0.36 6.54
N ASN A 54 8.42 0.83 7.66
CA ASN A 54 9.47 1.84 7.73
C ASN A 54 10.84 1.36 7.22
N GLU A 55 11.21 0.09 7.41
CA GLU A 55 12.50 -0.44 6.93
C GLU A 55 12.56 -0.62 5.39
N PHE A 56 11.42 -0.67 4.69
CA PHE A 56 11.36 -0.85 3.23
C PHE A 56 11.25 0.46 2.43
N ILE A 57 11.25 1.63 3.08
CA ILE A 57 11.02 2.95 2.45
C ILE A 57 12.16 3.37 1.50
N ASP A 58 13.39 2.88 1.72
CA ASP A 58 14.57 3.39 1.03
C ASP A 58 14.73 2.93 -0.43
N ASP A 59 13.88 2.03 -0.92
CA ASP A 59 14.21 1.21 -2.10
C ASP A 59 13.22 1.34 -3.28
N LEU A 60 12.13 2.10 -3.14
CA LEU A 60 11.15 2.32 -4.22
C LEU A 60 11.61 3.42 -5.18
N PRO A 61 11.36 3.29 -6.49
CA PRO A 61 11.64 4.37 -7.42
C PRO A 61 10.79 5.59 -7.04
N GLN A 62 11.44 6.71 -6.75
CA GLN A 62 10.74 7.99 -6.72
C GLN A 62 10.13 8.22 -8.10
N ALA A 63 8.91 8.77 -8.15
CA ALA A 63 8.32 9.13 -9.42
C ALA A 63 9.28 10.09 -10.16
N ASN A 64 9.84 9.60 -11.27
CA ASN A 64 10.95 10.28 -11.93
C ASN A 64 10.43 11.54 -12.64
N THR A 65 10.78 12.68 -12.06
CA THR A 65 10.63 14.05 -12.57
C THR A 65 10.69 14.23 -14.10
N PHE A 66 9.53 14.53 -14.69
CA PHE A 66 9.39 15.16 -16.02
C PHE A 66 10.26 16.45 -16.16
N LYS A 67 10.65 17.03 -15.02
CA LYS A 67 11.54 18.20 -14.84
C LYS A 67 12.97 18.02 -15.40
N LYS A 68 13.55 16.80 -15.37
CA LYS A 68 14.91 16.54 -15.92
C LYS A 68 14.94 16.55 -17.44
N TRP A 69 13.86 16.09 -18.08
CA TRP A 69 13.72 16.11 -19.54
C TRP A 69 13.44 17.53 -20.06
N MET A 70 12.62 18.31 -19.34
CA MET A 70 12.27 19.68 -19.72
C MET A 70 13.43 20.69 -19.61
N LYS A 71 14.40 20.48 -18.70
CA LYS A 71 15.63 21.32 -18.63
C LYS A 71 16.57 21.13 -19.82
N ARG A 72 16.55 19.96 -20.49
CA ARG A 72 17.37 19.69 -21.69
C ARG A 72 16.79 20.35 -22.96
N LEU A 73 15.49 20.65 -22.98
CA LEU A 73 14.78 21.29 -24.09
C LEU A 73 15.00 22.81 -24.21
N LYS A 74 15.44 23.49 -23.14
CA LYS A 74 15.63 24.96 -23.14
C LYS A 74 16.81 25.45 -23.98
N ILE A 75 17.72 24.58 -24.40
CA ILE A 75 18.95 24.96 -25.12
C ILE A 75 18.70 25.10 -26.64
N TRP A 76 17.61 24.57 -27.19
CA TRP A 76 17.31 24.56 -28.64
C TRP A 76 16.10 25.43 -29.05
N GLY A 77 15.72 26.38 -28.19
CA GLY A 77 14.47 27.14 -28.26
C GLY A 77 14.27 28.10 -29.46
N SER A 78 15.22 28.19 -30.40
CA SER A 78 15.12 29.14 -31.52
C SER A 78 14.96 28.50 -32.90
N ILE A 79 15.16 27.18 -33.04
CA ILE A 79 15.07 26.46 -34.33
C ILE A 79 13.71 25.74 -34.49
N THR A 80 12.94 25.62 -33.41
CA THR A 80 11.74 24.74 -33.32
C THR A 80 10.47 25.28 -33.95
N ILE A 81 10.33 26.60 -34.20
CA ILE A 81 9.06 27.17 -34.69
C ILE A 81 8.80 26.83 -36.17
N ILE A 82 9.84 26.83 -37.00
CA ILE A 82 9.71 26.53 -38.44
C ILE A 82 9.53 25.02 -38.67
N ALA A 83 10.14 24.17 -37.82
CA ALA A 83 9.95 22.72 -37.86
C ALA A 83 8.54 22.27 -37.37
N MET A 84 7.88 23.06 -36.51
CA MET A 84 6.53 22.74 -36.01
C MET A 84 5.45 22.83 -37.09
N ILE A 85 5.58 23.76 -38.05
CA ILE A 85 4.58 23.92 -39.13
C ILE A 85 4.70 22.79 -40.16
N LEU A 86 5.93 22.39 -40.52
CA LEU A 86 6.15 21.23 -41.39
C LEU A 86 5.88 19.90 -40.65
N GLY A 87 6.07 19.87 -39.33
CA GLY A 87 5.68 18.77 -38.46
C GLY A 87 4.17 18.57 -38.36
N ALA A 88 3.35 19.63 -38.39
CA ALA A 88 1.89 19.51 -38.30
C ALA A 88 1.26 18.70 -39.45
N MET A 89 1.82 18.77 -40.65
CA MET A 89 1.40 17.91 -41.77
C MET A 89 1.90 16.46 -41.63
N ALA A 90 3.03 16.24 -40.94
CA ALA A 90 3.47 14.91 -40.54
C ALA A 90 2.72 14.36 -39.31
N ILE A 91 2.13 15.22 -38.46
CA ILE A 91 1.31 14.85 -37.29
C ILE A 91 -0.03 14.23 -37.73
N GLY A 92 -0.58 14.63 -38.89
CA GLY A 92 -1.72 13.92 -39.49
C GLY A 92 -1.41 12.47 -39.87
N VAL A 93 -0.13 12.13 -40.10
CA VAL A 93 0.34 10.78 -40.42
C VAL A 93 0.97 10.07 -39.20
N LEU A 94 1.46 10.82 -38.21
CA LEU A 94 2.05 10.32 -36.95
C LEU A 94 1.03 10.18 -35.80
N GLY A 95 -0.16 10.80 -35.90
CA GLY A 95 -1.31 10.49 -35.05
C GLY A 95 -1.78 9.03 -35.19
N TYR A 96 -1.35 8.35 -36.25
CA TYR A 96 -1.53 6.91 -36.46
C TYR A 96 -0.46 6.04 -35.74
N LYS A 97 0.55 6.67 -35.11
CA LYS A 97 1.64 6.00 -34.36
C LYS A 97 1.69 6.33 -32.87
N ILE A 98 0.72 7.05 -32.29
CA ILE A 98 0.41 6.99 -30.85
C ILE A 98 -0.53 5.79 -30.60
N GLY A 99 -0.03 4.68 -31.10
CA GLY A 99 -0.60 3.35 -31.11
C GLY A 99 0.57 2.40 -31.22
N GLU A 100 1.64 2.65 -30.45
CA GLU A 100 2.42 1.54 -29.94
C GLU A 100 1.42 0.70 -29.16
N LYS A 101 0.86 -0.32 -29.83
CA LYS A 101 0.18 -1.42 -29.18
C LYS A 101 1.10 -1.83 -28.03
N PRO A 102 0.68 -1.76 -26.76
CA PRO A 102 1.54 -2.24 -25.69
C PRO A 102 1.81 -3.71 -26.03
N LYS A 103 3.07 -4.04 -26.29
CA LYS A 103 3.54 -5.42 -26.13
C LYS A 103 3.10 -5.80 -24.73
N SER A 104 2.13 -6.71 -24.66
CA SER A 104 1.21 -6.91 -23.55
C SER A 104 1.84 -6.60 -22.19
N ASP A 105 1.36 -5.56 -21.52
CA ASP A 105 1.70 -5.25 -20.12
C ASP A 105 1.20 -6.34 -19.14
N LEU A 106 0.61 -7.41 -19.68
CA LEU A 106 0.13 -8.58 -18.99
C LEU A 106 1.31 -9.40 -18.42
N LEU A 107 1.15 -9.82 -17.18
CA LEU A 107 2.05 -10.73 -16.51
C LEU A 107 1.90 -12.14 -17.09
N THR A 108 3.03 -12.77 -17.36
CA THR A 108 3.11 -14.19 -17.67
C THR A 108 3.54 -14.97 -16.43
N LEU A 109 3.14 -16.23 -16.36
CA LEU A 109 3.57 -17.13 -15.28
C LEU A 109 5.09 -17.21 -15.14
N ASN A 110 5.82 -17.20 -16.26
CA ASN A 110 7.28 -17.21 -16.27
C ASN A 110 7.87 -15.93 -15.66
N THR A 111 7.28 -14.77 -15.96
CA THR A 111 7.68 -13.49 -15.34
C THR A 111 7.44 -13.51 -13.83
N ILE A 112 6.30 -14.04 -13.40
CA ILE A 112 5.93 -14.16 -11.98
C ILE A 112 6.95 -15.03 -11.25
N VAL A 113 7.18 -16.27 -11.71
CA VAL A 113 8.10 -17.23 -11.09
C VAL A 113 9.52 -16.65 -10.99
N LYS A 114 10.06 -16.12 -12.10
CA LYS A 114 11.41 -15.56 -12.11
C LYS A 114 11.57 -14.36 -11.18
N THR A 115 10.53 -13.54 -11.06
CA THR A 115 10.55 -12.38 -10.18
C THR A 115 10.58 -12.82 -8.72
N PHE A 116 9.69 -13.73 -8.32
CA PHE A 116 9.68 -14.28 -6.96
C PHE A 116 11.02 -14.95 -6.59
N GLU A 117 11.57 -15.77 -7.49
CA GLU A 117 12.88 -16.41 -7.30
C GLU A 117 14.00 -15.38 -7.10
N LYS A 118 14.07 -14.36 -7.97
CA LYS A 118 15.06 -13.26 -7.86
C LYS A 118 14.92 -12.46 -6.56
N ARG A 119 13.74 -12.46 -5.94
CA ARG A 119 13.44 -11.71 -4.71
C ARG A 119 13.43 -12.58 -3.45
N GLY A 120 14.05 -13.75 -3.51
CA GLY A 120 14.27 -14.59 -2.33
C GLY A 120 13.09 -15.46 -1.92
N LEU A 121 12.07 -15.60 -2.77
CA LEU A 121 10.92 -16.48 -2.54
C LEU A 121 10.77 -17.47 -3.69
N PRO A 122 11.63 -18.49 -3.82
CA PRO A 122 11.56 -19.45 -4.92
C PRO A 122 10.23 -20.22 -4.90
N LEU A 123 9.55 -20.26 -6.06
CA LEU A 123 8.28 -20.96 -6.20
C LEU A 123 8.51 -22.39 -6.69
N LYS A 124 8.03 -23.39 -5.95
CA LYS A 124 8.06 -24.80 -6.39
C LYS A 124 6.68 -25.24 -6.80
N LYS A 125 6.47 -25.58 -8.08
CA LYS A 125 5.17 -26.04 -8.56
C LYS A 125 4.72 -27.27 -7.75
N ASP A 126 3.51 -27.22 -7.20
CA ASP A 126 2.94 -28.30 -6.40
C ASP A 126 1.87 -29.04 -7.21
N THR A 127 2.21 -30.25 -7.67
CA THR A 127 1.30 -31.12 -8.44
C THR A 127 0.55 -32.11 -7.55
N SER A 128 0.78 -32.09 -6.23
CA SER A 128 0.06 -32.97 -5.29
C SER A 128 -1.35 -32.47 -4.98
N LYS A 129 -1.60 -31.18 -5.20
CA LYS A 129 -2.91 -30.53 -5.02
C LYS A 129 -3.61 -30.42 -6.37
N SER A 130 -4.91 -30.73 -6.40
CA SER A 130 -5.71 -30.55 -7.61
C SER A 130 -6.13 -29.08 -7.77
N PRO A 131 -5.88 -28.44 -8.93
CA PRO A 131 -6.39 -27.10 -9.24
C PRO A 131 -7.92 -27.00 -9.21
N ASP A 132 -8.63 -28.12 -9.39
CA ASP A 132 -10.10 -28.14 -9.36
C ASP A 132 -10.68 -27.81 -7.98
N ASN A 133 -9.89 -27.97 -6.92
CA ASN A 133 -10.28 -27.61 -5.55
C ASN A 133 -10.19 -26.09 -5.29
N PHE A 134 -9.62 -25.33 -6.22
CA PHE A 134 -9.33 -23.91 -6.08
C PHE A 134 -9.86 -23.14 -7.29
N LEU A 135 -11.02 -23.52 -7.82
CA LEU A 135 -11.60 -22.81 -8.96
C LEU A 135 -12.07 -21.41 -8.55
N LEU A 136 -11.69 -20.43 -9.35
CA LEU A 136 -12.18 -19.06 -9.24
C LEU A 136 -13.05 -18.75 -10.45
N SER A 137 -14.37 -18.86 -10.29
CA SER A 137 -15.34 -18.69 -11.39
C SER A 137 -14.98 -19.49 -12.65
N GLY A 138 -14.52 -20.73 -12.47
CA GLY A 138 -14.09 -21.63 -13.56
C GLY A 138 -12.63 -21.48 -14.01
N VAL A 139 -11.89 -20.49 -13.49
CA VAL A 139 -10.47 -20.31 -13.76
C VAL A 139 -9.65 -21.18 -12.81
N LYS A 140 -8.74 -21.99 -13.36
CA LYS A 140 -7.82 -22.85 -12.60
C LYS A 140 -6.54 -22.09 -12.25
N PRO A 141 -6.05 -22.16 -11.00
CA PRO A 141 -4.76 -21.60 -10.65
C PRO A 141 -3.61 -22.54 -11.04
N VAL A 142 -2.41 -21.97 -11.13
CA VAL A 142 -1.18 -22.74 -10.96
C VAL A 142 -0.80 -22.69 -9.49
N ILE A 143 -0.58 -23.87 -8.90
CA ILE A 143 -0.31 -24.03 -7.48
C ILE A 143 1.20 -24.10 -7.25
N TYR A 144 1.70 -23.29 -6.34
CA TYR A 144 3.08 -23.31 -5.87
C TYR A 144 3.15 -23.55 -4.37
N SER A 145 4.15 -24.31 -3.95
CA SER A 145 4.62 -24.36 -2.58
C SER A 145 5.72 -23.33 -2.38
N ILE A 146 5.63 -22.56 -1.29
CA ILE A 146 6.58 -21.50 -0.92
C ILE A 146 7.05 -21.64 0.53
N GLY A 147 8.22 -21.08 0.81
CA GLY A 147 8.80 -21.05 2.15
C GLY A 147 9.22 -22.43 2.69
N LYS A 148 9.64 -22.46 3.95
CA LYS A 148 10.01 -23.71 4.66
C LYS A 148 8.78 -24.48 5.14
N ASN A 149 7.68 -23.77 5.39
CA ASN A 149 6.46 -24.32 5.97
C ASN A 149 5.53 -24.97 4.93
N LYS A 150 5.95 -25.06 3.66
CA LYS A 150 5.13 -25.57 2.55
C LYS A 150 3.80 -24.82 2.39
N ASP A 151 3.83 -23.51 2.62
CA ASP A 151 2.68 -22.65 2.37
C ASP A 151 2.32 -22.69 0.88
N THR A 152 1.09 -22.29 0.56
CA THR A 152 0.56 -22.34 -0.81
C THR A 152 0.45 -20.95 -1.39
N LEU A 153 0.88 -20.80 -2.64
CA LEU A 153 0.61 -19.63 -3.47
C LEU A 153 -0.14 -20.10 -4.71
N LEU A 154 -1.39 -19.68 -4.81
CA LEU A 154 -2.21 -19.87 -6.01
C LEU A 154 -1.97 -18.70 -6.95
N VAL A 155 -1.73 -18.98 -8.23
CA VAL A 155 -1.53 -17.95 -9.26
C VAL A 155 -2.58 -18.15 -10.35
N TYR A 156 -3.54 -17.22 -10.43
CA TYR A 156 -4.55 -17.15 -11.48
C TYR A 156 -4.10 -16.13 -12.52
N THR A 157 -4.04 -16.53 -13.80
CA THR A 157 -3.70 -15.64 -14.91
C THR A 157 -4.90 -15.51 -15.85
N PHE A 158 -5.31 -14.28 -16.09
CA PHE A 158 -6.45 -13.91 -16.93
C PHE A 158 -5.96 -13.35 -18.27
N LYS A 159 -6.84 -13.33 -19.27
CA LYS A 159 -6.56 -12.77 -20.60
C LYS A 159 -6.39 -11.25 -20.58
N SER A 160 -7.01 -10.58 -19.61
CA SER A 160 -6.95 -9.12 -19.46
C SER A 160 -7.12 -8.67 -18.02
N PHE A 161 -6.90 -7.37 -17.77
CA PHE A 161 -7.19 -6.71 -16.50
C PHE A 161 -8.69 -6.77 -16.18
N VAL A 162 -9.52 -6.52 -17.21
CA VAL A 162 -10.99 -6.50 -17.11
C VAL A 162 -11.53 -7.88 -16.70
N GLU A 163 -11.06 -8.96 -17.35
CA GLU A 163 -11.51 -10.32 -17.01
C GLU A 163 -11.15 -10.68 -15.56
N ARG A 164 -9.98 -10.26 -15.06
CA ARG A 164 -9.63 -10.43 -13.65
C ARG A 164 -10.59 -9.65 -12.76
N GLU A 165 -10.79 -8.36 -13.06
CA GLU A 165 -11.60 -7.47 -12.24
C GLU A 165 -13.04 -7.98 -12.10
N ASP A 166 -13.67 -8.35 -13.20
CA ASP A 166 -15.03 -8.91 -13.23
C ASP A 166 -15.17 -10.18 -12.36
N ILE A 167 -14.16 -11.04 -12.41
CA ILE A 167 -14.16 -12.31 -11.66
C ILE A 167 -13.80 -12.10 -10.19
N VAL A 168 -12.77 -11.31 -9.88
CA VAL A 168 -12.26 -11.15 -8.52
C VAL A 168 -13.19 -10.29 -7.67
N ASN A 169 -13.70 -9.17 -8.22
CA ASN A 169 -14.58 -8.27 -7.47
C ASN A 169 -15.92 -8.90 -7.10
N THR A 170 -16.33 -9.97 -7.80
CA THR A 170 -17.55 -10.74 -7.50
C THR A 170 -17.31 -11.89 -6.51
N THR A 171 -16.10 -12.05 -5.98
CA THR A 171 -15.72 -13.16 -5.10
C THR A 171 -15.31 -12.69 -3.70
N ASN A 172 -15.53 -13.53 -2.68
CA ASN A 172 -15.35 -13.20 -1.26
C ASN A 172 -13.88 -13.18 -0.77
N PHE A 173 -12.88 -13.03 -1.65
CA PHE A 173 -11.47 -12.91 -1.26
C PHE A 173 -11.11 -11.57 -0.60
N ASN A 174 -12.10 -10.68 -0.41
CA ASN A 174 -11.93 -9.32 0.07
C ASN A 174 -11.94 -9.19 1.61
N ASN A 175 -11.63 -10.25 2.37
CA ASN A 175 -11.37 -10.09 3.80
C ASN A 175 -9.88 -9.87 4.05
N PRO A 176 -9.38 -8.61 4.13
CA PRO A 176 -7.97 -8.33 4.39
C PRO A 176 -7.50 -8.82 5.77
N TYR A 177 -8.43 -9.19 6.65
CA TYR A 177 -8.18 -9.70 8.00
C TYR A 177 -8.11 -11.23 8.08
N SER A 178 -8.38 -11.94 6.98
CA SER A 178 -8.19 -13.40 6.94
C SER A 178 -6.71 -13.75 6.80
N LEU A 179 -6.16 -14.50 7.75
CA LEU A 179 -4.86 -15.15 7.59
C LEU A 179 -4.95 -16.48 6.83
N GLN A 180 -6.15 -16.95 6.50
CA GLN A 180 -6.34 -18.21 5.78
C GLN A 180 -6.08 -18.04 4.28
N GLU A 181 -6.53 -16.93 3.71
CA GLU A 181 -6.47 -16.65 2.28
C GLU A 181 -6.23 -15.15 2.08
N ILE A 182 -5.04 -14.79 1.59
CA ILE A 182 -4.65 -13.40 1.38
C ILE A 182 -4.50 -13.15 -0.11
N GLY A 183 -5.41 -12.36 -0.68
CA GLY A 183 -5.45 -12.00 -2.09
C GLY A 183 -4.54 -10.82 -2.45
N TYR A 184 -3.92 -10.89 -3.63
CA TYR A 184 -3.12 -9.80 -4.20
C TYR A 184 -3.47 -9.59 -5.67
N ASN A 185 -3.90 -8.37 -6.00
CA ASN A 185 -4.19 -7.96 -7.37
C ASN A 185 -2.91 -7.50 -8.07
N ALA A 186 -2.69 -7.99 -9.28
CA ALA A 186 -1.49 -7.70 -10.07
C ALA A 186 -1.81 -7.72 -11.57
N LYS A 187 -2.13 -6.57 -12.16
CA LYS A 187 -2.47 -6.45 -13.58
C LYS A 187 -3.56 -7.46 -14.02
N ASN A 188 -3.23 -8.42 -14.88
CA ASN A 188 -4.12 -9.53 -15.31
C ASN A 188 -3.96 -10.80 -14.45
N THR A 189 -3.40 -10.71 -13.26
CA THR A 189 -3.12 -11.83 -12.38
C THR A 189 -3.73 -11.58 -11.00
N PHE A 190 -4.26 -12.63 -10.41
CA PHE A 190 -4.65 -12.66 -9.01
C PHE A 190 -3.83 -13.72 -8.29
N LEU A 191 -3.21 -13.36 -7.17
CA LEU A 191 -2.43 -14.28 -6.34
C LEU A 191 -3.13 -14.49 -5.01
N VAL A 192 -3.16 -15.73 -4.52
CA VAL A 192 -3.70 -16.05 -3.19
C VAL A 192 -2.64 -16.77 -2.39
N TYR A 193 -2.21 -16.16 -1.29
CA TYR A 193 -1.33 -16.77 -0.30
C TYR A 193 -2.17 -17.48 0.76
N MET A 194 -1.82 -18.75 1.04
CA MET A 194 -2.45 -19.57 2.06
C MET A 194 -1.38 -20.21 2.94
N PRO A 195 -1.23 -19.77 4.20
CA PRO A 195 -0.36 -20.42 5.16
C PRO A 195 -0.73 -21.90 5.33
N SER A 196 0.26 -22.79 5.47
CA SER A 196 -0.02 -24.22 5.65
C SER A 196 -0.60 -24.56 7.01
N GLN A 197 -0.29 -23.76 8.03
CA GLN A 197 -0.81 -23.85 9.38
C GLN A 197 -0.94 -22.44 9.96
N ILE A 198 -2.08 -22.16 10.57
CA ILE A 198 -2.28 -20.99 11.42
C ILE A 198 -2.14 -21.49 12.85
N SER A 199 -0.98 -21.24 13.44
CA SER A 199 -0.67 -21.65 14.80
C SER A 199 -0.50 -20.42 15.68
N ASN A 200 -0.88 -20.54 16.95
CA ASN A 200 -0.87 -19.43 17.90
C ASN A 200 0.53 -19.17 18.49
N THR A 201 1.59 -19.79 17.97
CA THR A 201 2.94 -19.49 18.44
C THR A 201 3.46 -18.21 17.79
N GLU A 202 4.09 -17.36 18.60
CA GLU A 202 4.66 -16.08 18.15
C GLU A 202 5.66 -16.25 16.99
N THR A 203 6.42 -17.34 16.98
CA THR A 203 7.43 -17.62 15.94
C THR A 203 6.79 -17.98 14.59
N GLU A 204 5.75 -18.80 14.59
CA GLU A 204 5.05 -19.18 13.36
C GLU A 204 4.26 -18.01 12.79
N MET A 205 3.59 -17.24 13.64
CA MET A 205 2.93 -15.99 13.25
C MET A 205 3.90 -14.99 12.63
N LYS A 206 5.07 -14.79 13.24
CA LYS A 206 6.13 -13.93 12.69
C LYS A 206 6.54 -14.37 11.28
N SER A 207 6.71 -15.67 11.06
CA SER A 207 7.06 -16.23 9.75
C SER A 207 5.98 -16.01 8.69
N ILE A 208 4.70 -16.14 9.07
CA ILE A 208 3.57 -15.87 8.17
C ILE A 208 3.56 -14.39 7.78
N LEU A 209 3.71 -13.49 8.76
CA LEU A 209 3.73 -12.04 8.52
C LEU A 209 4.92 -11.60 7.66
N GLU A 210 6.10 -12.20 7.84
CA GLU A 210 7.26 -11.96 6.98
C GLU A 210 7.02 -12.40 5.54
N THR A 211 6.39 -13.56 5.36
CA THR A 211 6.05 -14.09 4.03
C THR A 211 4.99 -13.23 3.36
N LYS A 212 3.92 -12.86 4.08
CA LYS A 212 2.88 -11.92 3.64
C LYS A 212 3.49 -10.59 3.20
N GLY A 213 4.36 -10.00 4.03
CA GLY A 213 5.04 -8.74 3.74
C GLY A 213 5.92 -8.83 2.49
N LEU A 214 6.67 -9.94 2.33
CA LEU A 214 7.51 -10.16 1.16
C LEU A 214 6.68 -10.31 -0.13
N ILE A 215 5.59 -11.08 -0.10
CA ILE A 215 4.69 -11.24 -1.26
C ILE A 215 4.06 -9.88 -1.62
N SER A 216 3.51 -9.17 -0.62
CA SER A 216 2.90 -7.86 -0.80
C SER A 216 3.87 -6.88 -1.48
N ASN A 217 5.11 -6.80 -1.00
CA ASN A 217 6.14 -5.94 -1.57
C ASN A 217 6.49 -6.36 -3.01
N ILE A 218 6.65 -7.66 -3.27
CA ILE A 218 6.95 -8.14 -4.63
C ILE A 218 5.84 -7.76 -5.60
N VAL A 219 4.58 -7.99 -5.21
CA VAL A 219 3.41 -7.67 -6.03
C VAL A 219 3.34 -6.17 -6.28
N PHE A 220 3.39 -5.36 -5.22
CA PHE A 220 3.32 -3.90 -5.33
C PHE A 220 4.45 -3.35 -6.21
N LYS A 221 5.70 -3.65 -5.89
CA LYS A 221 6.88 -3.02 -6.50
C LYS A 221 7.16 -3.53 -7.91
N TYR A 222 7.01 -4.83 -8.16
CA TYR A 222 7.48 -5.45 -9.42
C TYR A 222 6.36 -5.90 -10.36
N PHE A 223 5.17 -6.19 -9.83
CA PHE A 223 4.06 -6.57 -10.70
C PHE A 223 3.13 -5.41 -10.99
N ASN A 224 2.99 -4.47 -10.07
CA ASN A 224 2.18 -3.28 -10.25
C ASN A 224 2.99 -2.00 -10.54
N ASP A 225 4.31 -2.12 -10.74
CA ASP A 225 5.18 -0.97 -11.00
C ASP A 225 5.03 0.13 -9.93
N GLY A 226 4.91 -0.29 -8.67
CA GLY A 226 4.66 0.57 -7.51
C GLY A 226 5.69 1.68 -7.37
N LYS A 227 5.18 2.87 -7.07
CA LYS A 227 5.92 4.13 -6.94
C LYS A 227 5.73 4.71 -5.56
N GLN A 228 6.56 5.69 -5.24
CA GLN A 228 6.34 6.52 -4.06
C GLN A 228 6.55 8.00 -4.35
N ILE A 229 5.82 8.84 -3.60
CA ILE A 229 6.08 10.28 -3.46
C ILE A 229 6.30 10.54 -1.97
N ILE A 230 7.38 11.25 -1.64
CA ILE A 230 7.67 11.65 -0.27
C ILE A 230 7.60 13.17 -0.20
N TYR A 231 6.67 13.68 0.61
CA TYR A 231 6.54 15.09 0.91
C TYR A 231 7.20 15.36 2.25
N LYS A 232 8.05 16.39 2.31
CA LYS A 232 8.72 16.81 3.53
C LYS A 232 8.53 18.30 3.75
N GLY A 233 8.55 18.68 5.01
CA GLY A 233 8.49 20.07 5.44
C GLY A 233 8.72 20.15 6.94
N GLU A 234 8.88 21.37 7.41
CA GLU A 234 9.16 21.62 8.81
C GLU A 234 8.61 22.98 9.25
N SER A 235 8.43 23.10 10.56
CA SER A 235 8.16 24.35 11.27
C SER A 235 9.24 24.56 12.33
N THR A 236 9.04 25.50 13.25
CA THR A 236 9.98 25.78 14.34
C THR A 236 10.20 24.57 15.22
N SER A 237 9.14 23.87 15.62
CA SER A 237 9.19 22.79 16.60
C SER A 237 9.03 21.39 15.99
N TRP A 238 8.60 21.29 14.73
CA TRP A 238 8.21 20.01 14.13
C TRP A 238 8.85 19.76 12.77
N THR A 239 9.11 18.50 12.46
CA THR A 239 9.26 18.03 11.07
C THR A 239 8.07 17.15 10.72
N GLY A 240 7.63 17.21 9.46
CA GLY A 240 6.58 16.36 8.93
C GLY A 240 7.07 15.61 7.70
N THR A 241 6.63 14.36 7.57
CA THR A 241 6.78 13.55 6.37
C THR A 241 5.43 12.94 6.02
N PHE A 242 5.06 13.03 4.75
CA PHE A 242 3.94 12.29 4.18
C PHE A 242 4.48 11.41 3.06
N THR A 243 4.31 10.10 3.17
CA THR A 243 4.74 9.12 2.17
C THR A 243 3.52 8.55 1.50
N LEU A 244 3.44 8.70 0.17
CA LEU A 244 2.39 8.11 -0.66
C LEU A 244 2.97 6.97 -1.48
N LYS A 245 2.66 5.72 -1.13
CA LYS A 245 2.92 4.57 -2.01
C LYS A 245 1.72 4.38 -2.94
N TYR A 246 1.96 4.20 -4.23
CA TYR A 246 0.86 4.04 -5.18
C TYR A 246 1.23 3.27 -6.45
N TYR A 247 0.23 2.77 -7.15
CA TYR A 247 0.33 2.38 -8.56
C TYR A 247 -0.93 2.82 -9.33
N GLU A 248 -0.78 2.99 -10.64
CA GLU A 248 -1.88 3.29 -11.55
C GLU A 248 -1.66 2.53 -12.86
N HIS A 249 -2.68 1.79 -13.28
CA HIS A 249 -2.74 1.11 -14.57
C HIS A 249 -3.85 1.73 -15.40
N TRP A 250 -3.52 2.17 -16.61
CA TRP A 250 -4.46 2.79 -17.53
C TRP A 250 -4.62 1.92 -18.77
N TRP A 251 -5.85 1.63 -19.18
CA TRP A 251 -6.13 0.88 -20.41
C TRP A 251 -7.37 1.40 -21.13
N LYS A 252 -7.54 1.00 -22.39
CA LYS A 252 -8.79 1.20 -23.12
C LYS A 252 -9.60 -0.08 -23.12
N ASP A 253 -10.88 0.02 -22.82
CA ASP A 253 -11.80 -1.12 -22.92
C ASP A 253 -12.17 -1.45 -24.37
N GLU A 254 -13.05 -2.43 -24.56
CA GLU A 254 -13.52 -2.88 -25.88
C GLU A 254 -14.27 -1.79 -26.66
N THR A 255 -14.83 -0.81 -25.96
CA THR A 255 -15.53 0.36 -26.54
C THR A 255 -14.57 1.51 -26.87
N GLY A 256 -13.30 1.39 -26.46
CA GLY A 256 -12.28 2.43 -26.59
C GLY A 256 -12.29 3.48 -25.48
N LEU A 257 -13.12 3.31 -24.44
CA LEU A 257 -13.17 4.18 -23.27
C LEU A 257 -11.92 3.97 -22.41
N LEU A 258 -11.35 5.06 -21.91
CA LEU A 258 -10.20 5.01 -21.01
C LEU A 258 -10.66 4.63 -19.60
N THR A 259 -10.14 3.51 -19.10
CA THR A 259 -10.39 2.98 -17.77
C THR A 259 -9.07 2.90 -17.01
N TYR A 260 -9.15 2.84 -15.67
CA TYR A 260 -7.96 2.69 -14.84
C TYR A 260 -8.21 1.91 -13.56
N GLU A 261 -7.14 1.31 -13.05
CA GLU A 261 -7.05 0.69 -11.73
C GLU A 261 -5.96 1.44 -10.98
N SER A 262 -6.20 1.74 -9.72
CA SER A 262 -5.24 2.46 -8.88
C SER A 262 -5.31 1.93 -7.47
N TYR A 263 -4.18 1.98 -6.78
CA TYR A 263 -4.12 1.79 -5.35
C TYR A 263 -3.18 2.84 -4.76
N ASN A 264 -3.50 3.33 -3.58
CA ASN A 264 -2.65 4.21 -2.81
C ASN A 264 -2.69 3.86 -1.32
N ASP A 265 -1.55 4.03 -0.67
CA ASP A 265 -1.29 3.71 0.73
C ASP A 265 -0.52 4.88 1.35
N PRO A 266 -1.22 5.86 1.93
CA PRO A 266 -0.61 7.03 2.52
C PRO A 266 -0.21 6.78 3.98
N TYR A 267 0.96 7.28 4.36
CA TYR A 267 1.50 7.18 5.71
C TYR A 267 2.15 8.50 6.13
N GLN A 268 1.94 8.91 7.38
CA GLN A 268 2.43 10.20 7.88
C GLN A 268 3.27 10.01 9.13
N VAL A 269 4.30 10.84 9.26
CA VAL A 269 5.13 10.94 10.46
C VAL A 269 5.34 12.40 10.80
N ILE A 270 5.08 12.76 12.06
CA ILE A 270 5.56 14.03 12.62
C ILE A 270 6.59 13.75 13.71
N ASN A 271 7.64 14.56 13.77
CA ASN A 271 8.68 14.44 14.79
C ASN A 271 8.87 15.78 15.49
N TYR A 272 8.91 15.75 16.82
CA TYR A 272 9.23 16.91 17.62
C TYR A 272 10.74 17.14 17.63
N LYS A 273 11.17 18.34 17.28
CA LYS A 273 12.59 18.70 17.14
C LYS A 273 13.31 18.91 18.48
N ILE A 274 12.57 19.21 19.55
CA ILE A 274 13.14 19.65 20.82
C ILE A 274 13.36 18.46 21.74
N SER A 275 14.48 18.50 22.48
CA SER A 275 14.96 17.40 23.32
C SER A 275 14.02 17.02 24.46
N ASP A 276 13.26 17.98 25.00
CA ASP A 276 12.31 17.76 26.08
C ASP A 276 10.95 17.27 25.53
N LYS A 277 10.93 16.00 25.15
CA LYS A 277 9.78 15.34 24.51
C LYS A 277 8.63 15.07 25.48
N GLU A 278 8.94 14.89 26.77
CA GLU A 278 7.95 14.67 27.83
C GLU A 278 7.11 15.92 28.09
N SER A 279 7.62 17.11 27.73
CA SER A 279 6.91 18.38 27.88
C SER A 279 5.82 18.64 26.86
N VAL A 280 5.65 17.82 25.82
CA VAL A 280 4.74 18.12 24.69
C VAL A 280 3.27 17.96 25.07
N GLY A 281 2.95 17.02 25.97
CA GLY A 281 1.56 16.69 26.31
C GLY A 281 0.77 16.12 25.12
N PRO A 282 -0.57 16.01 25.25
CA PRO A 282 -1.44 15.55 24.17
C PRO A 282 -1.40 16.47 22.95
N ILE A 283 -1.53 15.87 21.76
CA ILE A 283 -1.44 16.53 20.47
C ILE A 283 -2.76 16.38 19.71
N ASP A 284 -3.28 17.50 19.21
CA ASP A 284 -4.28 17.47 18.15
C ASP A 284 -3.58 17.66 16.81
N PHE A 285 -3.84 16.74 15.88
CA PHE A 285 -3.25 16.72 14.56
C PHE A 285 -4.33 16.81 13.49
N GLU A 286 -4.15 17.74 12.55
CA GLU A 286 -4.96 17.85 11.35
C GLU A 286 -4.05 17.77 10.13
N TYR A 287 -4.48 17.02 9.12
CA TYR A 287 -3.84 17.02 7.81
C TYR A 287 -4.84 17.36 6.71
N LYS A 288 -4.34 18.03 5.67
CA LYS A 288 -5.11 18.36 4.48
C LYS A 288 -4.27 18.18 3.23
N THR A 289 -4.80 17.38 2.31
CA THR A 289 -4.28 17.18 0.95
C THR A 289 -5.22 17.83 -0.07
N THR A 290 -4.89 17.72 -1.35
CA THR A 290 -5.77 18.14 -2.46
C THR A 290 -7.01 17.27 -2.62
N VAL A 291 -7.01 16.05 -2.08
CA VAL A 291 -8.07 15.05 -2.29
C VAL A 291 -8.80 14.63 -1.01
N SER A 292 -8.19 14.83 0.15
CA SER A 292 -8.69 14.37 1.44
C SER A 292 -8.13 15.19 2.60
N GLY A 293 -8.72 15.04 3.78
CA GLY A 293 -8.20 15.59 5.02
C GLY A 293 -8.76 14.82 6.20
N GLY A 294 -8.16 15.01 7.37
CA GLY A 294 -8.59 14.35 8.60
C GLY A 294 -8.06 15.06 9.83
N THR A 295 -8.68 14.75 10.96
CA THR A 295 -8.32 15.29 12.26
C THR A 295 -8.29 14.15 13.26
N MET A 296 -7.31 14.18 14.14
CA MET A 296 -7.15 13.27 15.27
C MET A 296 -6.80 14.11 16.49
N THR A 297 -7.29 13.70 17.65
CA THR A 297 -7.11 14.42 18.93
C THR A 297 -6.47 13.51 19.96
N ASP A 298 -5.94 14.10 21.01
CA ASP A 298 -5.40 13.37 22.18
C ASP A 298 -4.28 12.36 21.85
N LEU A 299 -3.44 12.68 20.86
CA LEU A 299 -2.34 11.83 20.43
C LEU A 299 -1.09 12.03 21.32
N GLU A 300 -0.38 10.95 21.59
CA GLU A 300 0.87 10.99 22.36
C GLU A 300 2.09 10.64 21.48
N LEU A 301 3.22 11.30 21.76
CA LEU A 301 4.48 10.95 21.11
C LEU A 301 5.00 9.61 21.64
N ASN A 302 5.59 8.82 20.74
CA ASN A 302 6.41 7.69 21.15
C ASN A 302 7.68 8.15 21.89
N LYS A 303 8.45 7.19 22.42
CA LYS A 303 9.70 7.46 23.17
C LYS A 303 10.74 8.19 22.33
N GLU A 304 10.66 8.04 21.02
CA GLU A 304 11.51 8.70 20.04
C GLU A 304 11.05 10.14 19.73
N GLY A 305 9.94 10.61 20.29
CA GLY A 305 9.40 11.95 20.08
C GLY A 305 8.69 12.11 18.74
N SER A 306 8.13 11.02 18.23
CA SER A 306 7.48 10.94 16.93
C SER A 306 6.06 10.43 17.08
N LEU A 307 5.21 10.79 16.12
CA LEU A 307 3.89 10.23 15.96
C LEU A 307 3.79 9.64 14.55
N ASN A 308 3.44 8.36 14.51
CA ASN A 308 3.25 7.59 13.29
C ASN A 308 1.75 7.47 13.06
N ILE A 309 1.30 7.84 11.86
CA ILE A 309 -0.12 7.90 11.54
C ILE A 309 -0.32 7.14 10.25
N SER A 310 -0.92 5.95 10.38
CA SER A 310 -1.46 5.22 9.25
C SER A 310 -2.72 5.90 8.76
N MET A 311 -2.90 5.94 7.44
CA MET A 311 -4.16 6.34 6.82
C MET A 311 -4.79 5.13 6.14
N GLY A 312 -6.11 5.21 5.91
CA GLY A 312 -6.78 4.23 5.07
C GLY A 312 -6.11 4.16 3.68
N SER A 313 -5.74 2.95 3.27
CA SER A 313 -5.36 2.67 1.89
C SER A 313 -6.60 2.50 1.02
N GLY A 314 -6.48 2.73 -0.27
CA GLY A 314 -7.62 2.62 -1.16
C GLY A 314 -7.35 2.93 -2.62
N ASN A 315 -8.43 3.00 -3.37
CA ASN A 315 -8.40 3.27 -4.80
C ASN A 315 -8.96 4.69 -5.05
N GLY A 316 -8.51 5.36 -6.11
CA GLY A 316 -9.07 6.64 -6.54
C GLY A 316 -8.07 7.78 -6.54
N ALA A 317 -8.56 8.99 -6.28
CA ALA A 317 -7.79 10.21 -6.35
C ALA A 317 -6.71 10.26 -5.25
N MET A 318 -5.51 10.72 -5.60
CA MET A 318 -4.38 10.83 -4.69
C MET A 318 -3.56 12.11 -4.96
N PRO A 319 -2.80 12.61 -3.97
CA PRO A 319 -1.92 13.75 -4.15
C PRO A 319 -0.84 13.52 -5.23
N ARG A 320 -0.50 14.57 -5.96
CA ARG A 320 0.50 14.57 -7.04
C ARG A 320 1.75 15.36 -6.65
N GLU A 321 2.87 15.16 -7.35
CA GLU A 321 4.17 15.80 -7.05
C GLU A 321 4.14 17.34 -6.91
N ASN A 322 3.18 18.01 -7.54
CA ASN A 322 3.05 19.47 -7.47
C ASN A 322 2.08 19.95 -6.39
N ASP A 323 1.45 19.03 -5.67
CA ASP A 323 0.53 19.34 -4.59
C ASP A 323 1.30 19.65 -3.31
N ASP A 324 0.75 20.55 -2.50
CA ASP A 324 1.21 20.81 -1.15
C ASP A 324 0.32 20.03 -0.17
N ILE A 325 0.94 19.42 0.84
CA ILE A 325 0.22 18.77 1.96
C ILE A 325 0.39 19.63 3.20
N ASN A 326 -0.70 19.94 3.89
CA ASN A 326 -0.69 20.84 5.03
C ASN A 326 -0.96 20.06 6.31
N PHE A 327 -0.06 20.20 7.28
CA PHE A 327 -0.26 19.71 8.64
C PHE A 327 -0.51 20.89 9.57
N THR A 328 -1.45 20.72 10.51
CA THR A 328 -1.64 21.59 11.66
C THR A 328 -1.45 20.76 12.92
N ILE A 329 -0.51 21.16 13.78
CA ILE A 329 -0.22 20.48 15.03
C ILE A 329 -0.53 21.43 16.18
N LYS A 330 -1.35 20.99 17.13
CA LYS A 330 -1.68 21.76 18.34
C LYS A 330 -1.28 20.96 19.58
N TRP A 331 -0.62 21.62 20.53
CA TRP A 331 -0.18 21.01 21.78
C TRP A 331 0.06 22.11 22.81
N ASN A 332 -0.29 21.90 24.09
CA ASN A 332 -0.04 22.85 25.18
C ASN A 332 -0.40 24.33 24.87
N GLY A 333 -1.52 24.55 24.18
CA GLY A 333 -1.96 25.89 23.77
C GLY A 333 -1.14 26.55 22.66
N LYS A 334 -0.21 25.83 22.04
CA LYS A 334 0.54 26.23 20.85
C LYS A 334 -0.08 25.60 19.61
N GLU A 335 0.11 26.25 18.46
CA GLU A 335 -0.28 25.75 17.14
C GLU A 335 0.87 26.03 16.17
N GLU A 336 1.26 25.03 15.37
CA GLU A 336 2.18 25.20 14.25
C GLU A 336 1.62 24.55 13.00
N LYS A 337 1.93 25.16 11.85
CA LYS A 337 1.55 24.65 10.52
C LYS A 337 2.77 24.29 9.71
N ILE A 338 2.71 23.16 9.04
CA ILE A 338 3.76 22.67 8.14
C ILE A 338 3.18 22.54 6.75
N VAL A 339 3.86 23.13 5.77
CA VAL A 339 3.60 22.86 4.35
C VAL A 339 4.64 21.86 3.85
N LEU A 340 4.19 20.67 3.50
CA LEU A 340 5.02 19.60 2.96
C LEU A 340 5.03 19.67 1.44
N LYS A 341 6.23 19.53 0.86
CA LYS A 341 6.44 19.52 -0.59
C LYS A 341 7.15 18.25 -1.03
N ALA A 342 6.76 17.73 -2.19
CA ALA A 342 7.40 16.57 -2.79
C ALA A 342 8.92 16.80 -2.97
N GLN A 343 9.71 15.78 -2.67
CA GLN A 343 11.18 15.79 -2.75
C GLN A 343 11.69 15.17 -4.05
#